data_AF-A0A1W9PZQ7-F1
#
_entry.id   AF-A0A1W9PZQ7-F1
#
_cell.length_a   1.000
_cell.length_b   1.000
_cell.length_c   1.000
_cell.angle_alpha   90.00
_cell.angle_beta   90.00
_cell.angle_gamma   90.00
#
_symmetry.space_group_name_H-M   'P 1'
#
loop_
_entity.id
_entity.type
_entity.pdbx_description
1 polymer ?
#
loop_
_entity_poly.entity_id
_entity_poly.type
_entity_poly.pdbx_seq_one_letter_code
_entity_poly.pdbx_strand_id
1 'polypeptide(L)'
;MVRGGDTKGQATTLITGFAVIVCYAFVFLPFLPGRHGLLGYDYGFTLPQLLDNYIWFKKNGFFAVYWFSPSFCGGIPVFPHPASCFYSIPQFLTFCVGPLPAVGLSFLIFAALGYSGFYLLIRRACKCSKPVAFLCGVLFLFNGFYWSKALMGAFIYSSFMLVPWVVMLLLLPSVAEGERQGGQARNILLAGFAVSYMVYSGMQTFLPAEMLAIMLAGFLSCLLYPDRFPLKAFAGRFAGACLIAFGLSAAKLSAVYHFTANFPRDYYPLPQFKSFLALLKVVVGSLWGSPVDDFARKMIVNTPFLLGRHEFEFCVGPVPFVVIGVAAVVFIFRYLSRPRAGLIGLRRALLLMVTCVLVGVPLALNFYTPAWNAFLKQLPVIRNSSQCVRWFAVYIPALVLLTGVAMERIVRSRRLCLALALAGVGSTIIFNMAMDRTYYYLQQSYSGVRVQKAFLAIKRGSIDPHITHISIAVDGCGRPGEPIYRNDAFVYNQSQFLCYEPSFGYGLEKLPFGRLHVGPVMDVTDRFFNIKNPACYVFPDANGCRPGDHFTVDQREQVVAFTHYRPFSFSMPPVQKAANIVTICCLILCTVFLARDGARRALRRLNTGRAPVEGDSLSR
;
A
#
# COMPACT_ATOMS: atom_id res chain seq x y z
N MET A 1 -38.39 15.45 7.90
CA MET A 1 -38.44 16.19 6.62
C MET A 1 -37.13 16.93 6.37
N VAL A 2 -36.21 16.39 5.57
CA VAL A 2 -35.13 17.10 4.82
C VAL A 2 -34.68 16.13 3.71
N ARG A 3 -35.36 16.10 2.54
CA ARG A 3 -34.90 15.25 1.41
C ARG A 3 -35.08 15.85 0.01
N GLY A 4 -35.60 17.06 -0.16
CA GLY A 4 -35.86 17.64 -1.49
C GLY A 4 -34.76 18.49 -2.13
N GLY A 5 -33.76 18.98 -1.37
CA GLY A 5 -32.88 20.08 -1.83
C GLY A 5 -31.42 19.75 -2.19
N ASP A 6 -30.91 18.53 -1.92
CA ASP A 6 -29.46 18.24 -2.00
C ASP A 6 -29.05 17.42 -3.25
N THR A 7 -30.00 17.06 -4.13
CA THR A 7 -29.72 16.24 -5.33
C THR A 7 -28.83 16.96 -6.35
N LYS A 8 -29.12 18.23 -6.65
CA LYS A 8 -28.29 19.05 -7.55
C LYS A 8 -26.86 19.19 -7.03
N GLY A 9 -26.70 19.47 -5.73
CA GLY A 9 -25.38 19.66 -5.11
C GLY A 9 -24.55 18.37 -4.99
N GLN A 10 -25.20 17.21 -4.89
CA GLN A 10 -24.54 15.91 -4.93
C GLN A 10 -24.11 15.55 -6.35
N ALA A 11 -24.98 15.76 -7.36
CA ALA A 11 -24.66 15.54 -8.76
C ALA A 11 -23.44 16.36 -9.21
N THR A 12 -23.38 17.65 -8.88
CA THR A 12 -22.22 18.50 -9.21
C THR A 12 -20.92 17.96 -8.61
N THR A 13 -20.95 17.50 -7.35
CA THR A 13 -19.75 16.96 -6.68
C THR A 13 -19.25 15.68 -7.36
N LEU A 14 -20.18 14.81 -7.79
CA LEU A 14 -19.83 13.58 -8.49
C LEU A 14 -19.24 13.88 -9.88
N ILE A 15 -19.86 14.81 -10.63
CA ILE A 15 -19.38 15.20 -11.96
C ILE A 15 -17.99 15.83 -11.87
N THR A 16 -17.76 16.76 -10.95
CA THR A 16 -16.43 17.40 -10.81
C THR A 16 -15.38 16.43 -10.28
N GLY A 17 -15.75 15.53 -9.36
CA GLY A 17 -14.87 14.46 -8.90
C GLY A 17 -14.46 13.52 -10.04
N PHE A 18 -15.42 13.10 -10.88
CA PHE A 18 -15.14 12.29 -12.06
C PHE A 18 -14.24 13.01 -13.07
N ALA A 19 -14.50 14.29 -13.36
CA ALA A 19 -13.67 15.09 -14.25
C ALA A 19 -12.21 15.19 -13.78
N VAL A 20 -11.99 15.32 -12.47
CA VAL A 20 -10.62 15.34 -11.91
C VAL A 20 -9.94 13.97 -12.04
N ILE A 21 -10.66 12.86 -11.86
CA ILE A 21 -10.10 11.52 -12.07
C ILE A 21 -9.76 11.29 -13.56
N VAL A 22 -10.58 11.80 -14.48
CA VAL A 22 -10.28 11.77 -15.92
C VAL A 22 -9.04 12.60 -16.23
N CYS A 23 -8.90 13.80 -15.64
CA CYS A 23 -7.69 14.61 -15.76
C CYS A 23 -6.45 13.87 -15.22
N TYR A 24 -6.57 13.22 -14.05
CA TYR A 24 -5.51 12.40 -13.49
C TYR A 24 -5.12 11.24 -14.42
N ALA A 25 -6.10 10.54 -14.98
CA ALA A 25 -5.87 9.48 -15.96
C ALA A 25 -5.15 10.02 -17.21
N PHE A 26 -5.57 11.18 -17.74
CA PHE A 26 -4.92 11.82 -18.87
C PHE A 26 -3.44 12.16 -18.60
N VAL A 27 -3.12 12.56 -17.37
CA VAL A 27 -1.75 12.93 -16.97
C VAL A 27 -0.84 11.70 -16.80
N PHE A 28 -1.33 10.61 -16.21
CA PHE A 28 -0.46 9.51 -15.76
C PHE A 28 -0.68 8.17 -16.48
N LEU A 29 -1.87 7.90 -17.02
CA LEU A 29 -2.14 6.64 -17.72
C LEU A 29 -1.31 6.46 -19.02
N PRO A 30 -0.89 7.53 -19.74
CA PRO A 30 0.04 7.39 -20.88
C PRO A 30 1.43 6.81 -20.53
N PHE A 31 1.70 6.53 -19.26
CA PHE A 31 2.91 5.84 -18.80
C PHE A 31 2.66 4.36 -18.46
N LEU A 32 1.42 3.85 -18.58
CA LEU A 32 1.02 2.50 -18.19
C LEU A 32 0.23 1.79 -19.31
N PRO A 33 0.86 1.40 -20.43
CA PRO A 33 2.28 1.57 -20.77
C PRO A 33 2.61 2.93 -21.44
N GLY A 34 3.90 3.25 -21.51
CA GLY A 34 4.45 4.40 -22.23
C GLY A 34 4.19 4.39 -23.73
N ARG A 35 4.55 5.48 -24.43
CA ARG A 35 4.41 5.61 -25.89
C ARG A 35 5.08 4.50 -26.70
N HIS A 36 6.16 3.92 -26.18
CA HIS A 36 6.88 2.80 -26.80
C HIS A 36 6.35 1.42 -26.37
N GLY A 37 5.22 1.36 -25.65
CA GLY A 37 4.69 0.11 -25.10
C GLY A 37 5.51 -0.46 -23.93
N LEU A 38 6.40 0.35 -23.35
CA LEU A 38 7.28 -0.02 -22.24
C LEU A 38 6.72 0.47 -20.89
N LEU A 39 7.12 -0.22 -19.83
CA LEU A 39 6.73 -0.02 -18.44
C LEU A 39 7.99 0.15 -17.58
N GLY A 40 7.82 0.70 -16.38
CA GLY A 40 8.89 0.76 -15.38
C GLY A 40 9.46 -0.62 -15.06
N TYR A 41 10.73 -0.67 -14.68
CA TYR A 41 11.48 -1.92 -14.53
C TYR A 41 10.89 -2.88 -13.48
N ASP A 42 10.23 -2.38 -12.42
CA ASP A 42 9.62 -3.24 -11.38
C ASP A 42 8.37 -3.99 -11.89
N TYR A 43 7.84 -3.63 -13.06
CA TYR A 43 6.82 -4.47 -13.70
C TYR A 43 7.37 -5.81 -14.20
N GLY A 44 8.69 -5.95 -14.35
CA GLY A 44 9.37 -7.23 -14.55
C GLY A 44 9.28 -8.15 -13.33
N PHE A 45 8.91 -7.63 -12.16
CA PHE A 45 8.52 -8.43 -11.00
C PHE A 45 6.99 -8.58 -10.92
N THR A 46 6.28 -7.47 -10.98
CA THR A 46 4.83 -7.42 -10.71
C THR A 46 3.99 -8.17 -11.76
N LEU A 47 4.22 -7.97 -13.05
CA LEU A 47 3.37 -8.59 -14.09
C LEU A 47 3.54 -10.12 -14.17
N PRO A 48 4.77 -10.67 -14.14
CA PRO A 48 4.98 -12.11 -14.01
C PRO A 48 4.25 -12.73 -12.82
N GLN A 49 4.32 -12.12 -11.63
CA GLN A 49 3.61 -12.61 -10.45
C GLN A 49 2.09 -12.61 -10.63
N LEU A 50 1.50 -11.57 -11.24
CA LEU A 50 0.06 -11.54 -11.49
C LEU A 50 -0.39 -12.68 -12.40
N LEU A 51 0.41 -13.03 -13.41
CA LEU A 51 0.14 -14.17 -14.29
C LEU A 51 0.36 -15.51 -13.59
N ASP A 52 1.45 -15.66 -12.85
CA ASP A 52 1.75 -16.86 -12.06
C ASP A 52 0.61 -17.18 -11.08
N ASN A 53 0.13 -16.17 -10.37
CA ASN A 53 -1.05 -16.25 -9.51
C ASN A 53 -2.33 -16.64 -10.26
N TYR A 54 -2.51 -16.15 -11.50
CA TYR A 54 -3.65 -16.53 -12.34
C TYR A 54 -3.58 -18.01 -12.75
N ILE A 55 -2.38 -18.54 -13.03
CA ILE A 55 -2.20 -19.97 -13.34
C ILE A 55 -2.65 -20.83 -12.15
N TRP A 56 -2.20 -20.49 -10.94
CA TRP A 56 -2.64 -21.17 -9.73
C TRP A 56 -4.16 -21.11 -9.55
N PHE A 57 -4.74 -19.92 -9.68
CA PHE A 57 -6.19 -19.72 -9.58
C PHE A 57 -6.95 -20.57 -10.60
N LYS A 58 -6.50 -20.62 -11.85
CA LYS A 58 -7.17 -21.39 -12.91
C LYS A 58 -7.19 -22.89 -12.59
N LYS A 59 -6.14 -23.41 -11.96
CA LYS A 59 -5.98 -24.84 -11.66
C LYS A 59 -6.64 -25.26 -10.35
N ASN A 60 -6.64 -24.40 -9.33
CA ASN A 60 -7.03 -24.78 -7.96
C ASN A 60 -8.23 -24.00 -7.42
N GLY A 61 -8.71 -23.00 -8.16
CA GLY A 61 -9.81 -22.13 -7.75
C GLY A 61 -9.40 -21.05 -6.74
N PHE A 62 -10.39 -20.26 -6.32
CA PHE A 62 -10.18 -19.07 -5.48
C PHE A 62 -9.83 -19.39 -4.02
N PHE A 63 -10.38 -20.47 -3.48
CA PHE A 63 -10.25 -20.80 -2.06
C PHE A 63 -8.97 -21.57 -1.72
N ALA A 64 -8.25 -22.07 -2.72
CA ALA A 64 -6.96 -22.73 -2.52
C ALA A 64 -5.85 -21.71 -2.24
N VAL A 65 -5.22 -21.81 -1.07
CA VAL A 65 -4.12 -20.91 -0.69
C VAL A 65 -2.89 -21.20 -1.53
N TYR A 66 -2.41 -20.19 -2.24
CA TYR A 66 -1.21 -20.31 -3.07
C TYR A 66 0.05 -20.19 -2.22
N TRP A 67 0.54 -21.31 -1.67
CA TRP A 67 1.69 -21.30 -0.77
C TRP A 67 3.01 -21.06 -1.48
N PHE A 68 3.22 -21.67 -2.65
CA PHE A 68 4.51 -21.72 -3.31
C PHE A 68 4.36 -21.73 -4.83
N SER A 69 5.25 -21.02 -5.54
CA SER A 69 5.30 -20.97 -7.01
C SER A 69 6.53 -21.72 -7.52
N PRO A 70 6.41 -22.56 -8.56
CA PRO A 70 7.55 -23.19 -9.23
C PRO A 70 8.28 -22.25 -10.21
N SER A 71 7.71 -21.09 -10.53
CA SER A 71 8.07 -20.27 -11.70
C SER A 71 9.35 -19.46 -11.59
N PHE A 72 9.81 -19.21 -10.37
CA PHE A 72 10.93 -18.32 -10.11
C PHE A 72 11.97 -19.03 -9.24
N CYS A 73 13.26 -18.90 -9.57
CA CYS A 73 14.39 -19.43 -8.78
C CYS A 73 14.28 -20.93 -8.43
N GLY A 74 13.70 -21.74 -9.32
CA GLY A 74 13.48 -23.16 -9.07
C GLY A 74 12.44 -23.45 -7.97
N GLY A 75 11.66 -22.46 -7.56
CA GLY A 75 10.64 -22.56 -6.53
C GLY A 75 10.80 -21.50 -5.45
N ILE A 76 9.75 -20.71 -5.18
CA ILE A 76 9.75 -19.70 -4.11
C ILE A 76 8.43 -19.68 -3.30
N PRO A 77 8.44 -19.15 -2.07
CA PRO A 77 7.22 -18.86 -1.33
C PRO A 77 6.35 -17.78 -2.01
N VAL A 78 5.03 -17.94 -1.93
CA VAL A 78 4.04 -16.95 -2.40
C VAL A 78 3.20 -16.44 -1.23
N PHE A 79 2.39 -17.29 -0.59
CA PHE A 79 1.66 -16.88 0.62
C PHE A 79 2.58 -16.39 1.75
N PRO A 80 3.77 -16.96 1.99
CA PRO A 80 4.72 -16.44 2.98
C PRO A 80 5.51 -15.21 2.50
N HIS A 81 5.38 -14.83 1.22
CA HIS A 81 6.15 -13.73 0.66
C HIS A 81 5.58 -12.35 1.09
N PRO A 82 6.41 -11.44 1.64
CA PRO A 82 5.93 -10.17 2.18
C PRO A 82 5.38 -9.21 1.12
N ALA A 83 5.86 -9.33 -0.12
CA ALA A 83 5.39 -8.54 -1.26
C ALA A 83 4.37 -9.26 -2.15
N SER A 84 3.93 -10.48 -1.80
CA SER A 84 2.92 -11.18 -2.59
C SER A 84 1.59 -10.43 -2.55
N CYS A 85 1.02 -10.20 -3.73
CA CYS A 85 -0.24 -9.51 -3.94
C CYS A 85 -1.36 -10.47 -4.37
N PHE A 86 -1.28 -11.78 -4.07
CA PHE A 86 -2.29 -12.76 -4.51
C PHE A 86 -3.72 -12.40 -4.04
N TYR A 87 -3.88 -11.92 -2.81
CA TYR A 87 -5.17 -11.49 -2.26
C TYR A 87 -5.34 -9.98 -2.34
N SER A 88 -5.20 -9.41 -3.55
CA SER A 88 -5.26 -7.96 -3.78
C SER A 88 -6.20 -7.59 -4.94
N ILE A 89 -6.57 -6.31 -5.02
CA ILE A 89 -7.37 -5.77 -6.13
C ILE A 89 -6.71 -5.99 -7.51
N PRO A 90 -5.41 -5.70 -7.73
CA PRO A 90 -4.80 -5.97 -9.03
C PRO A 90 -4.83 -7.45 -9.41
N GLN A 91 -4.69 -8.36 -8.45
CA GLN A 91 -4.85 -9.79 -8.73
C GLN A 91 -6.28 -10.15 -9.10
N PHE A 92 -7.27 -9.66 -8.35
CA PHE A 92 -8.68 -9.91 -8.63
C PHE A 92 -9.08 -9.41 -10.04
N LEU A 93 -8.63 -8.23 -10.42
CA LEU A 93 -8.86 -7.70 -11.77
C LEU A 93 -8.12 -8.51 -12.85
N THR A 94 -6.94 -9.04 -12.54
CA THR A 94 -6.17 -9.89 -13.47
C THR A 94 -6.97 -11.10 -13.93
N PHE A 95 -7.76 -11.70 -13.04
CA PHE A 95 -8.63 -12.84 -13.39
C PHE A 95 -9.63 -12.50 -14.51
N CYS A 96 -10.05 -11.23 -14.59
CA CYS A 96 -11.02 -10.76 -15.57
C CYS A 96 -10.35 -10.25 -16.86
N VAL A 97 -9.41 -9.30 -16.72
CA VAL A 97 -8.89 -8.49 -17.84
C VAL A 97 -7.42 -8.77 -18.20
N GLY A 98 -6.75 -9.61 -17.41
CA GLY A 98 -5.32 -9.91 -17.56
C GLY A 98 -4.41 -8.91 -16.84
N PRO A 99 -3.11 -9.25 -16.72
CA PRO A 99 -2.19 -8.52 -15.84
C PRO A 99 -2.02 -7.04 -16.20
N LEU A 100 -1.87 -6.73 -17.50
CA LEU A 100 -1.54 -5.37 -17.93
C LEU A 100 -2.73 -4.41 -17.74
N PRO A 101 -3.96 -4.70 -18.22
CA PRO A 101 -5.10 -3.83 -17.95
C PRO A 101 -5.47 -3.76 -16.46
N ALA A 102 -5.25 -4.84 -15.69
CA ALA A 102 -5.55 -4.88 -14.27
C ALA A 102 -4.72 -3.87 -13.46
N VAL A 103 -3.45 -3.67 -13.81
CA VAL A 103 -2.60 -2.63 -13.21
C VAL A 103 -3.18 -1.25 -13.47
N GLY A 104 -3.51 -0.92 -14.74
CA GLY A 104 -4.08 0.38 -15.11
C GLY A 104 -5.41 0.66 -14.42
N LEU A 105 -6.30 -0.33 -14.36
CA LEU A 105 -7.58 -0.20 -13.65
C LEU A 105 -7.38 -0.04 -12.14
N SER A 106 -6.49 -0.84 -11.54
CA SER A 106 -6.18 -0.71 -10.11
C SER A 106 -5.63 0.67 -9.80
N PHE A 107 -4.78 1.21 -10.67
CA PHE A 107 -4.23 2.55 -10.51
C PHE A 107 -5.32 3.63 -10.44
N LEU A 108 -6.35 3.53 -11.28
CA LEU A 108 -7.49 4.45 -11.26
C LEU A 108 -8.44 4.20 -10.09
N ILE A 109 -8.65 2.96 -9.68
CA ILE A 109 -9.49 2.62 -8.51
C ILE A 109 -8.88 3.20 -7.23
N PHE A 110 -7.59 2.99 -6.99
CA PHE A 110 -6.93 3.54 -5.80
C PHE A 110 -6.81 5.05 -5.85
N ALA A 111 -6.65 5.65 -7.03
CA ALA A 111 -6.76 7.10 -7.22
C ALA A 111 -8.14 7.63 -6.77
N ALA A 112 -9.22 7.00 -7.23
CA ALA A 112 -10.59 7.35 -6.85
C ALA A 112 -10.84 7.13 -5.35
N LEU A 113 -10.31 6.06 -4.76
CA LEU A 113 -10.40 5.80 -3.32
C LEU A 113 -9.65 6.86 -2.51
N GLY A 114 -8.44 7.25 -2.90
CA GLY A 114 -7.69 8.29 -2.20
C GLY A 114 -8.38 9.65 -2.27
N TYR A 115 -8.84 10.06 -3.46
CA TYR A 115 -9.60 11.29 -3.66
C TYR A 115 -10.86 11.32 -2.77
N SER A 116 -11.70 10.29 -2.89
CA SER A 116 -12.98 10.22 -2.17
C SER A 116 -12.78 10.08 -0.67
N GLY A 117 -11.77 9.33 -0.23
CA GLY A 117 -11.40 9.18 1.17
C GLY A 117 -11.04 10.52 1.80
N PHE A 118 -10.15 11.30 1.17
CA PHE A 118 -9.77 12.60 1.70
C PHE A 118 -10.91 13.63 1.64
N TYR A 119 -11.67 13.64 0.54
CA TYR A 119 -12.87 14.47 0.43
C TYR A 119 -13.83 14.19 1.61
N LEU A 120 -14.14 12.92 1.87
CA LEU A 120 -15.08 12.53 2.92
C LEU A 120 -14.52 12.76 4.33
N LEU A 121 -13.22 12.51 4.55
CA LEU A 121 -12.55 12.82 5.82
C LEU A 121 -12.73 14.30 6.16
N ILE A 122 -12.43 15.20 5.23
CA ILE A 122 -12.54 16.65 5.44
C ILE A 122 -14.01 17.08 5.60
N ARG A 123 -14.92 16.54 4.79
CA ARG A 123 -16.35 16.88 4.88
C ARG A 123 -17.01 16.40 6.16
N ARG A 124 -16.76 15.16 6.56
CA ARG A 124 -17.49 14.50 7.65
C ARG A 124 -16.78 14.70 8.98
N ALA A 125 -15.48 14.43 9.05
CA ALA A 125 -14.73 14.53 10.29
C ALA A 125 -14.30 15.98 10.60
N CYS A 126 -13.85 16.76 9.61
CA CYS A 126 -13.45 18.15 9.86
C CYS A 126 -14.59 19.18 9.68
N LYS A 127 -15.72 18.78 9.07
CA LYS A 127 -16.86 19.67 8.76
C LYS A 127 -16.52 20.86 7.86
N CYS A 128 -15.38 20.85 7.15
CA CYS A 128 -15.01 21.93 6.24
C CYS A 128 -15.94 21.98 5.03
N SER A 129 -16.02 23.14 4.36
CA SER A 129 -16.85 23.39 3.20
C SER A 129 -16.58 22.45 2.01
N LYS A 130 -17.56 22.32 1.10
CA LYS A 130 -17.43 21.50 -0.13
C LYS A 130 -16.20 21.89 -0.97
N PRO A 131 -15.88 23.19 -1.19
CA PRO A 131 -14.70 23.60 -1.96
C PRO A 131 -13.38 23.17 -1.32
N VAL A 132 -13.22 23.34 -0.01
CA VAL A 132 -12.01 22.95 0.72
C VAL A 132 -11.83 21.43 0.70
N ALA A 133 -12.90 20.67 0.90
CA ALA A 133 -12.82 19.22 0.81
C ALA A 133 -12.47 18.73 -0.60
N PHE A 134 -13.01 19.39 -1.63
CA PHE A 134 -12.67 19.12 -3.03
C PHE A 134 -11.17 19.35 -3.27
N LEU A 135 -10.63 20.50 -2.85
CA LEU A 135 -9.20 20.78 -2.90
C LEU A 135 -8.37 19.71 -2.20
N CYS A 136 -8.68 19.34 -0.96
CA CYS A 136 -7.94 18.30 -0.24
C CYS A 136 -7.99 16.94 -0.93
N GLY A 137 -9.14 16.57 -1.52
CA GLY A 137 -9.26 15.37 -2.35
C GLY A 137 -8.30 15.42 -3.54
N VAL A 138 -8.22 16.55 -4.24
CA VAL A 138 -7.29 16.73 -5.38
C VAL A 138 -5.83 16.72 -4.94
N LEU A 139 -5.48 17.40 -3.85
CA LEU A 139 -4.11 17.41 -3.30
C LEU A 139 -3.62 16.00 -2.96
N PHE A 140 -4.46 15.19 -2.32
CA PHE A 140 -4.09 13.81 -2.02
C PHE A 140 -4.10 12.92 -3.26
N LEU A 141 -5.03 13.10 -4.19
CA LEU A 141 -5.05 12.36 -5.46
C LEU A 141 -3.73 12.52 -6.24
N PHE A 142 -3.22 13.75 -6.33
CA PHE A 142 -2.01 14.09 -7.07
C PHE A 142 -0.72 13.97 -6.24
N ASN A 143 -0.74 13.22 -5.12
CA ASN A 143 0.47 13.03 -4.33
C ASN A 143 1.55 12.27 -5.12
N GLY A 144 2.78 12.80 -5.07
CA GLY A 144 3.98 12.25 -5.71
C GLY A 144 4.24 10.80 -5.36
N PHE A 145 4.01 10.41 -4.10
CA PHE A 145 4.33 9.07 -3.62
C PHE A 145 3.58 7.99 -4.42
N TYR A 146 2.28 8.16 -4.59
CA TYR A 146 1.44 7.16 -5.24
C TYR A 146 1.75 7.01 -6.74
N TRP A 147 1.68 8.11 -7.50
CA TRP A 147 1.83 8.00 -8.96
C TRP A 147 3.26 7.59 -9.36
N SER A 148 4.30 8.14 -8.73
CA SER A 148 5.69 7.81 -9.10
C SER A 148 6.02 6.33 -8.93
N LYS A 149 5.54 5.72 -7.83
CA LYS A 149 5.79 4.29 -7.56
C LYS A 149 4.98 3.41 -8.50
N ALA A 150 3.75 3.81 -8.81
CA ALA A 150 2.95 3.12 -9.82
C ALA A 150 3.62 3.17 -11.20
N LEU A 151 4.23 4.30 -11.61
CA LEU A 151 4.91 4.39 -12.91
C LEU A 151 6.15 3.49 -12.99
N MET A 152 6.88 3.31 -11.89
CA MET A 152 8.06 2.44 -11.87
C MET A 152 7.74 0.95 -11.75
N GLY A 153 6.53 0.60 -11.29
CA GLY A 153 6.09 -0.79 -11.11
C GLY A 153 6.09 -1.28 -9.66
N ALA A 154 6.42 -0.41 -8.70
CA ALA A 154 6.31 -0.67 -7.27
C ALA A 154 4.85 -0.57 -6.79
N PHE A 155 3.97 -1.36 -7.41
CA PHE A 155 2.51 -1.21 -7.31
C PHE A 155 1.94 -1.66 -5.95
N ILE A 156 2.72 -2.40 -5.15
CA ILE A 156 2.39 -2.80 -3.78
C ILE A 156 2.04 -1.60 -2.87
N TYR A 157 2.50 -0.39 -3.20
CA TYR A 157 2.24 0.84 -2.46
C TYR A 157 0.84 1.44 -2.68
N SER A 158 0.02 0.86 -3.55
CA SER A 158 -1.29 1.43 -3.89
C SER A 158 -2.26 1.50 -2.71
N SER A 159 -2.10 0.62 -1.73
CA SER A 159 -2.95 0.60 -0.53
C SER A 159 -2.77 1.84 0.36
N PHE A 160 -1.68 2.61 0.19
CA PHE A 160 -1.49 3.93 0.84
C PHE A 160 -2.66 4.89 0.59
N MET A 161 -3.36 4.75 -0.53
CA MET A 161 -4.53 5.57 -0.85
C MET A 161 -5.75 5.28 0.05
N LEU A 162 -5.70 4.25 0.90
CA LEU A 162 -6.72 3.92 1.89
C LEU A 162 -6.53 4.63 3.25
N VAL A 163 -5.36 5.20 3.52
CA VAL A 163 -5.08 5.96 4.77
C VAL A 163 -6.21 6.91 5.18
N PRO A 164 -6.74 7.80 4.31
CA PRO A 164 -7.82 8.71 4.70
C PRO A 164 -9.13 7.99 5.09
N TRP A 165 -9.43 6.86 4.49
CA TRP A 165 -10.60 6.05 4.84
C TRP A 165 -10.44 5.48 6.25
N VAL A 166 -9.27 4.92 6.55
CA VAL A 166 -8.97 4.38 7.88
C VAL A 166 -9.07 5.49 8.94
N VAL A 167 -8.41 6.63 8.72
CA VAL A 167 -8.47 7.78 9.64
C VAL A 167 -9.91 8.24 9.86
N MET A 168 -10.70 8.37 8.79
CA MET A 168 -12.11 8.79 8.90
C MET A 168 -12.95 7.78 9.72
N LEU A 169 -12.79 6.48 9.46
CA LEU A 169 -13.52 5.43 10.18
C LEU A 169 -13.17 5.41 11.66
N LEU A 170 -11.91 5.69 12.03
CA LEU A 170 -11.47 5.75 13.42
C LEU A 170 -11.98 7.01 14.14
N LEU A 171 -12.09 8.14 13.45
CA LEU A 171 -12.60 9.38 14.01
C LEU A 171 -14.13 9.37 14.19
N LEU A 172 -14.87 8.70 13.30
CA LEU A 172 -16.33 8.66 13.32
C LEU A 172 -16.89 7.43 14.07
N PRO A 173 -18.08 7.51 14.69
CA PRO A 173 -18.86 8.73 14.92
C PRO A 173 -18.18 9.65 15.93
N SER A 174 -18.42 10.95 15.80
CA SER A 174 -17.94 11.95 16.76
C SER A 174 -18.77 11.99 18.04
N VAL A 175 -18.26 12.58 19.12
CA VAL A 175 -18.97 12.68 20.42
C VAL A 175 -20.35 13.34 20.25
N ALA A 176 -20.43 14.38 19.43
CA ALA A 176 -21.67 15.10 19.15
C ALA A 176 -22.71 14.31 18.34
N GLU A 177 -22.32 13.21 17.68
CA GLU A 177 -23.22 12.43 16.82
C GLU A 177 -23.96 11.32 17.58
N GLY A 178 -23.69 11.12 18.88
CA GLY A 178 -24.53 10.32 19.77
C GLY A 178 -24.94 8.95 19.20
N GLU A 179 -23.99 8.18 18.65
CA GLU A 179 -24.32 6.92 17.98
C GLU A 179 -24.29 5.70 18.94
N ARG A 180 -25.28 4.81 18.75
CA ARG A 180 -25.39 3.49 19.39
C ARG A 180 -24.11 2.66 19.15
N GLN A 181 -23.67 1.90 20.16
CA GLN A 181 -22.45 1.06 20.15
C GLN A 181 -22.19 0.28 18.84
N GLY A 182 -23.23 -0.23 18.17
CA GLY A 182 -23.11 -0.95 16.89
C GLY A 182 -22.54 -0.15 15.71
N GLY A 183 -22.71 1.18 15.68
CA GLY A 183 -22.13 2.05 14.65
C GLY A 183 -20.60 2.14 14.76
N GLN A 184 -20.09 2.15 15.99
CA GLN A 184 -18.67 2.20 16.29
C GLN A 184 -17.97 0.89 15.95
N ALA A 185 -18.55 -0.25 16.37
CA ALA A 185 -18.03 -1.57 16.07
C ALA A 185 -17.90 -1.82 14.55
N ARG A 186 -18.89 -1.36 13.75
CA ARG A 186 -18.80 -1.41 12.28
C ARG A 186 -17.58 -0.66 11.75
N ASN A 187 -17.34 0.57 12.21
CA ASN A 187 -16.23 1.36 11.71
C ASN A 187 -14.87 0.76 12.10
N ILE A 188 -14.76 0.23 13.33
CA ILE A 188 -13.57 -0.51 13.78
C ILE A 188 -13.31 -1.72 12.88
N LEU A 189 -14.35 -2.50 12.57
CA LEU A 189 -14.24 -3.67 11.69
C LEU A 189 -13.81 -3.28 10.28
N LEU A 190 -14.44 -2.25 9.69
CA LEU A 190 -14.08 -1.78 8.35
C LEU A 190 -12.66 -1.21 8.30
N ALA A 191 -12.22 -0.51 9.35
CA ALA A 191 -10.83 -0.07 9.48
C ALA A 191 -9.89 -1.28 9.59
N GLY A 192 -10.24 -2.29 10.38
CA GLY A 192 -9.48 -3.54 10.49
C GLY A 192 -9.37 -4.30 9.17
N PHE A 193 -10.43 -4.35 8.36
CA PHE A 193 -10.38 -4.91 7.00
C PHE A 193 -9.47 -4.12 6.07
N ALA A 194 -9.51 -2.78 6.12
CA ALA A 194 -8.62 -1.96 5.32
C ALA A 194 -7.14 -2.16 5.69
N VAL A 195 -6.84 -2.26 6.99
CA VAL A 195 -5.48 -2.58 7.47
C VAL A 195 -5.06 -4.01 7.13
N SER A 196 -5.97 -4.98 7.22
CA SER A 196 -5.69 -6.36 6.76
C SER A 196 -5.43 -6.39 5.25
N TYR A 197 -6.17 -5.63 4.45
CA TYR A 197 -5.92 -5.50 3.02
C TYR A 197 -4.50 -4.97 2.73
N MET A 198 -4.00 -3.99 3.49
CA MET A 198 -2.61 -3.49 3.35
C MET A 198 -1.57 -4.61 3.58
N VAL A 199 -1.86 -5.56 4.48
CA VAL A 199 -1.01 -6.76 4.70
C VAL A 199 -1.07 -7.72 3.51
N TYR A 200 -2.26 -7.96 2.96
CA TYR A 200 -2.48 -8.91 1.86
C TYR A 200 -2.15 -8.35 0.46
N SER A 201 -2.04 -7.03 0.31
CA SER A 201 -1.64 -6.37 -0.93
C SER A 201 -0.13 -6.28 -1.14
N GLY A 202 0.67 -6.93 -0.29
CA GLY A 202 2.14 -6.96 -0.38
C GLY A 202 2.84 -5.75 0.25
N MET A 203 2.15 -4.89 1.01
CA MET A 203 2.73 -3.66 1.57
C MET A 203 3.39 -3.85 2.94
N GLN A 204 3.70 -5.09 3.32
CA GLN A 204 4.05 -5.44 4.70
C GLN A 204 5.31 -4.75 5.22
N THR A 205 6.33 -4.61 4.38
CA THR A 205 7.59 -3.93 4.73
C THR A 205 7.39 -2.43 4.98
N PHE A 206 6.32 -1.84 4.43
CA PHE A 206 5.99 -0.41 4.56
C PHE A 206 4.80 -0.14 5.49
N LEU A 207 4.11 -1.20 5.95
CA LEU A 207 2.98 -1.13 6.88
C LEU A 207 3.28 -0.27 8.13
N PRO A 208 4.47 -0.30 8.76
CA PRO A 208 4.75 0.56 9.90
C PRO A 208 4.68 2.07 9.57
N ALA A 209 5.18 2.47 8.39
CA ALA A 209 5.10 3.87 7.95
C ALA A 209 3.64 4.27 7.70
N GLU A 210 2.83 3.37 7.15
CA GLU A 210 1.41 3.65 6.95
C GLU A 210 0.63 3.75 8.25
N MET A 211 0.89 2.86 9.21
CA MET A 211 0.31 2.96 10.55
C MET A 211 0.71 4.26 11.24
N LEU A 212 1.96 4.69 11.07
CA LEU A 212 2.43 6.00 11.55
C LEU A 212 1.69 7.16 10.85
N ALA A 213 1.40 7.07 9.56
CA ALA A 213 0.63 8.07 8.83
C ALA A 213 -0.82 8.18 9.35
N ILE A 214 -1.47 7.04 9.63
CA ILE A 214 -2.81 6.98 10.23
C ILE A 214 -2.81 7.58 11.63
N MET A 215 -1.81 7.21 12.45
CA MET A 215 -1.64 7.76 13.79
C MET A 215 -1.42 9.27 13.73
N LEU A 216 -0.49 9.75 12.91
CA LEU A 216 -0.18 11.17 12.79
C LEU A 216 -1.42 11.99 12.38
N ALA A 217 -2.15 11.56 11.34
CA ALA A 217 -3.37 12.25 10.90
C ALA A 217 -4.50 12.20 11.95
N GLY A 218 -4.65 11.09 12.67
CA GLY A 218 -5.63 10.93 13.74
C GLY A 218 -5.30 11.78 14.98
N PHE A 219 -4.04 11.80 15.41
CA PHE A 219 -3.57 12.63 16.52
C PHE A 219 -3.69 14.12 16.19
N LEU A 220 -3.32 14.54 14.97
CA LEU A 220 -3.56 15.89 14.48
C LEU A 220 -5.05 16.24 14.52
N SER A 221 -5.94 15.33 14.12
CA SER A 221 -7.38 15.55 14.20
C SER A 221 -7.88 15.73 15.64
N CYS A 222 -7.35 14.95 16.59
CA CYS A 222 -7.64 15.10 18.02
C CYS A 222 -7.11 16.43 18.57
N LEU A 223 -5.96 16.91 18.08
CA LEU A 223 -5.36 18.18 18.49
C LEU A 223 -6.15 19.38 17.94
N LEU A 224 -6.59 19.28 16.69
CA LEU A 224 -7.34 20.33 16.00
C LEU A 224 -8.80 20.42 16.48
N TYR A 225 -9.40 19.30 16.90
CA TYR A 225 -10.80 19.21 17.31
C TYR A 225 -10.99 18.38 18.60
N PRO A 226 -10.42 18.82 19.75
CA PRO A 226 -10.39 18.03 20.98
C PRO A 226 -11.77 17.70 21.55
N ASP A 227 -12.74 18.58 21.39
CA ASP A 227 -14.12 18.39 21.89
C ASP A 227 -14.91 17.39 21.03
N ARG A 228 -14.51 17.24 19.77
CA ARG A 228 -15.16 16.33 18.82
C ARG A 228 -14.54 14.94 18.84
N PHE A 229 -13.22 14.88 18.99
CA PHE A 229 -12.42 13.65 18.91
C PHE A 229 -11.57 13.48 20.17
N PRO A 230 -12.11 12.84 21.22
CA PRO A 230 -11.32 12.48 22.39
C PRO A 230 -10.25 11.46 22.04
N LEU A 231 -9.00 11.74 22.45
CA LEU A 231 -7.86 10.84 22.26
C LEU A 231 -8.15 9.40 22.69
N LYS A 232 -8.79 9.18 23.86
CA LYS A 232 -9.13 7.85 24.36
C LYS A 232 -10.03 7.07 23.39
N ALA A 233 -10.99 7.75 22.76
CA ALA A 233 -11.89 7.11 21.79
C ALA A 233 -11.14 6.75 20.50
N PHE A 234 -10.31 7.65 19.98
CA PHE A 234 -9.48 7.38 18.81
C PHE A 234 -8.51 6.21 19.08
N ALA A 235 -7.76 6.26 20.18
CA ALA A 235 -6.80 5.23 20.56
C ALA A 235 -7.46 3.86 20.76
N GLY A 236 -8.61 3.81 21.43
CA GLY A 236 -9.37 2.56 21.60
C GLY A 236 -9.87 1.97 20.28
N ARG A 237 -10.36 2.82 19.37
CA ARG A 237 -10.80 2.38 18.03
C ARG A 237 -9.62 1.93 17.17
N PHE A 238 -8.50 2.63 17.23
CA PHE A 238 -7.28 2.27 16.52
C PHE A 238 -6.76 0.91 17.01
N ALA A 239 -6.64 0.73 18.33
CA ALA A 239 -6.25 -0.55 18.92
C ALA A 239 -7.21 -1.68 18.54
N GLY A 240 -8.52 -1.44 18.58
CA GLY A 240 -9.53 -2.40 18.13
C GLY A 240 -9.38 -2.77 16.64
N ALA A 241 -9.12 -1.79 15.78
CA ALA A 241 -8.91 -2.03 14.35
C ALA A 241 -7.63 -2.83 14.10
N CYS A 242 -6.55 -2.52 14.82
CA CYS A 242 -5.30 -3.30 14.77
C CYS A 242 -5.51 -4.74 15.26
N LEU A 243 -6.30 -4.96 16.31
CA LEU A 243 -6.61 -6.30 16.81
C LEU A 243 -7.38 -7.13 15.76
N ILE A 244 -8.39 -6.52 15.12
CA ILE A 244 -9.13 -7.17 14.02
C ILE A 244 -8.19 -7.47 12.85
N ALA A 245 -7.38 -6.50 12.43
CA ALA A 245 -6.44 -6.67 11.34
C ALA A 245 -5.41 -7.77 11.63
N PHE A 246 -4.91 -7.84 12.86
CA PHE A 246 -4.00 -8.89 13.31
C PHE A 246 -4.67 -10.26 13.27
N GLY A 247 -5.91 -10.38 13.78
CA GLY A 247 -6.67 -11.64 13.69
C GLY A 247 -6.90 -12.08 12.24
N LEU A 248 -7.38 -11.17 11.38
CA LEU A 248 -7.60 -11.43 9.95
C LEU A 248 -6.31 -11.77 9.18
N SER A 249 -5.16 -11.34 9.67
CA SER A 249 -3.88 -11.50 8.98
C SER A 249 -2.93 -12.47 9.70
N ALA A 250 -3.35 -13.10 10.79
CA ALA A 250 -2.49 -13.92 11.66
C ALA A 250 -1.77 -15.02 10.85
N ALA A 251 -2.50 -15.75 10.02
CA ALA A 251 -1.93 -16.80 9.15
C ALA A 251 -0.83 -16.26 8.22
N LYS A 252 -1.07 -15.12 7.57
CA LYS A 252 -0.14 -14.47 6.63
C LYS A 252 1.08 -13.91 7.36
N LEU A 253 0.87 -13.21 8.48
CA LEU A 253 1.96 -12.62 9.28
C LEU A 253 2.85 -13.69 9.89
N SER A 254 2.28 -14.78 10.41
CA SER A 254 3.03 -15.95 10.90
C SER A 254 3.92 -16.54 9.80
N ALA A 255 3.35 -16.81 8.62
CA ALA A 255 4.11 -17.39 7.51
C ALA A 255 5.25 -16.47 7.04
N VAL A 256 5.00 -15.17 6.93
CA VAL A 256 6.01 -14.16 6.56
C VAL A 256 7.11 -14.07 7.62
N TYR A 257 6.74 -14.09 8.90
CA TYR A 257 7.71 -14.07 9.98
C TYR A 257 8.65 -15.26 9.90
N HIS A 258 8.11 -16.48 9.72
CA HIS A 258 8.92 -17.69 9.55
C HIS A 258 9.85 -17.60 8.33
N PHE A 259 9.35 -17.15 7.17
CA PHE A 259 10.18 -16.99 5.98
C PHE A 259 11.31 -15.94 6.17
N THR A 260 10.97 -14.76 6.67
CA THR A 260 11.95 -13.66 6.87
C THR A 260 12.88 -13.88 8.06
N ALA A 261 12.56 -14.79 8.97
CA ALA A 261 13.47 -15.24 10.02
C ALA A 261 14.57 -16.15 9.47
N ASN A 262 14.25 -17.00 8.47
CA ASN A 262 15.23 -17.84 7.79
C ASN A 262 16.09 -17.05 6.79
N PHE A 263 15.52 -15.99 6.19
CA PHE A 263 16.18 -15.14 5.20
C PHE A 263 16.14 -13.65 5.60
N PRO A 264 16.83 -13.25 6.68
CA PRO A 264 16.89 -11.84 7.08
C PRO A 264 17.74 -11.03 6.09
N ARG A 265 17.33 -9.77 5.87
CA ARG A 265 18.07 -8.78 5.06
C ARG A 265 18.80 -7.75 5.92
N ASP A 266 19.41 -8.23 7.00
CA ASP A 266 20.13 -7.44 7.99
C ASP A 266 21.53 -6.98 7.55
N TYR A 267 22.05 -7.53 6.45
CA TYR A 267 23.40 -7.26 5.95
C TYR A 267 23.56 -5.95 5.15
N TYR A 268 22.48 -5.36 4.61
CA TYR A 268 22.57 -4.04 3.96
C TYR A 268 22.55 -2.91 4.99
N PRO A 269 23.53 -2.00 5.02
CA PRO A 269 23.43 -0.83 5.88
C PRO A 269 22.28 0.08 5.41
N LEU A 270 21.65 0.83 6.32
CA LEU A 270 20.58 1.76 5.94
C LEU A 270 21.17 3.02 5.27
N PRO A 271 20.71 3.40 4.06
CA PRO A 271 21.02 4.69 3.47
C PRO A 271 20.44 5.81 4.33
N GLN A 272 21.30 6.71 4.82
CA GLN A 272 20.94 7.80 5.73
C GLN A 272 21.76 9.07 5.47
N PHE A 273 21.31 10.22 6.01
CA PHE A 273 21.95 11.52 5.85
C PHE A 273 22.84 11.89 7.03
N LYS A 274 24.10 12.23 6.78
CA LYS A 274 25.04 12.73 7.82
C LYS A 274 24.68 14.13 8.34
N SER A 275 24.17 15.00 7.47
CA SER A 275 23.81 16.37 7.82
C SER A 275 22.30 16.50 8.02
N PHE A 276 21.90 16.98 9.20
CA PHE A 276 20.49 17.25 9.50
C PHE A 276 19.91 18.33 8.57
N LEU A 277 20.70 19.33 8.20
CA LEU A 277 20.29 20.35 7.23
C LEU A 277 20.08 19.75 5.83
N ALA A 278 20.95 18.83 5.41
CA ALA A 278 20.78 18.12 4.15
C ALA A 278 19.51 17.26 4.16
N LEU A 279 19.25 16.54 5.26
CA LEU A 279 18.02 15.78 5.48
C LEU A 279 16.79 16.69 5.36
N LEU A 280 16.77 17.82 6.06
CA LEU A 280 15.65 18.78 5.99
C LEU A 280 15.46 19.31 4.56
N LYS A 281 16.55 19.67 3.87
CA LYS A 281 16.48 20.14 2.48
C LYS A 281 15.88 19.09 1.55
N VAL A 282 16.26 17.82 1.71
CA VAL A 282 15.66 16.71 0.96
C VAL A 282 14.19 16.55 1.31
N VAL A 283 13.82 16.49 2.58
CA VAL A 283 12.41 16.34 3.01
C VAL A 283 11.54 17.47 2.45
N VAL A 284 11.98 18.72 2.59
CA VAL A 284 11.27 19.90 2.08
C VAL A 284 11.13 19.82 0.57
N GLY A 285 12.23 19.58 -0.16
CA GLY A 285 12.16 19.52 -1.62
C GLY A 285 11.38 18.32 -2.15
N SER A 286 11.44 17.17 -1.47
CA SER A 286 10.67 15.96 -1.77
C SER A 286 9.16 16.13 -1.57
N LEU A 287 8.73 16.92 -0.58
CA LEU A 287 7.32 17.16 -0.26
C LEU A 287 6.71 18.30 -1.06
N TRP A 288 7.49 19.32 -1.41
CA TRP A 288 6.97 20.57 -1.98
C TRP A 288 7.41 20.85 -3.42
N GLY A 289 8.45 20.19 -3.93
CA GLY A 289 9.05 20.44 -5.24
C GLY A 289 9.47 19.17 -5.99
N SER A 290 10.33 19.35 -7.00
CA SER A 290 10.96 18.30 -7.82
C SER A 290 12.10 18.89 -8.68
N PRO A 291 13.17 18.15 -9.02
CA PRO A 291 13.72 16.92 -8.40
C PRO A 291 14.79 17.24 -7.33
N VAL A 292 14.89 16.43 -6.27
CA VAL A 292 15.95 16.54 -5.24
C VAL A 292 16.90 15.34 -5.19
N ASP A 293 16.70 14.37 -6.06
CA ASP A 293 17.41 13.09 -6.06
C ASP A 293 18.91 13.25 -6.32
N ASP A 294 19.33 14.13 -7.24
CA ASP A 294 20.75 14.43 -7.46
C ASP A 294 21.45 14.92 -6.18
N PHE A 295 20.80 15.82 -5.45
CA PHE A 295 21.31 16.34 -4.18
C PHE A 295 21.28 15.25 -3.10
N ALA A 296 20.20 14.48 -3.00
CA ALA A 296 20.07 13.42 -2.03
C ALA A 296 21.14 12.35 -2.22
N ARG A 297 21.40 11.91 -3.46
CA ARG A 297 22.43 10.89 -3.77
C ARG A 297 23.84 11.31 -3.36
N LYS A 298 24.16 12.61 -3.45
CA LYS A 298 25.46 13.14 -3.00
C LYS A 298 25.60 13.21 -1.47
N MET A 299 24.47 13.30 -0.76
CA MET A 299 24.43 13.54 0.68
C MET A 299 24.17 12.29 1.53
N ILE A 300 23.57 11.25 0.93
CA ILE A 300 23.30 9.98 1.60
C ILE A 300 24.60 9.17 1.67
N VAL A 301 24.83 8.55 2.83
CA VAL A 301 25.87 7.54 3.04
C VAL A 301 25.25 6.15 3.17
N ASN A 302 26.08 5.11 3.03
CA ASN A 302 25.67 3.71 3.12
C ASN A 302 24.63 3.33 2.05
N THR A 303 24.91 3.67 0.80
CA THR A 303 24.02 3.44 -0.35
C THR A 303 24.52 2.25 -1.17
N PRO A 304 24.15 0.99 -0.85
CA PRO A 304 24.57 -0.17 -1.63
C PRO A 304 23.93 -0.18 -3.03
N PHE A 305 22.75 0.41 -3.18
CA PHE A 305 22.02 0.50 -4.45
C PHE A 305 21.62 1.94 -4.73
N LEU A 306 21.71 2.33 -5.99
CA LEU A 306 21.30 3.66 -6.43
C LEU A 306 19.79 3.87 -6.17
N LEU A 307 19.46 4.85 -5.32
CA LEU A 307 18.08 5.26 -5.12
C LEU A 307 17.64 6.16 -6.29
N GLY A 308 16.66 5.69 -7.06
CA GLY A 308 16.11 6.42 -8.19
C GLY A 308 15.27 7.63 -7.78
N ARG A 309 14.99 8.53 -8.72
CA ARG A 309 14.20 9.75 -8.48
C ARG A 309 12.84 9.47 -7.86
N HIS A 310 12.18 8.40 -8.30
CA HIS A 310 10.92 7.95 -7.72
C HIS A 310 11.00 7.77 -6.20
N GLU A 311 12.12 7.36 -5.61
CA GLU A 311 12.26 7.20 -4.15
C GLU A 311 12.12 8.51 -3.36
N PHE A 312 12.35 9.66 -4.01
CA PHE A 312 12.31 10.98 -3.41
C PHE A 312 11.07 11.80 -3.80
N GLU A 313 10.18 11.26 -4.64
CA GLU A 313 8.97 11.95 -5.06
C GLU A 313 7.80 11.60 -4.15
N PHE A 314 7.42 12.57 -3.31
CA PHE A 314 6.25 12.51 -2.42
C PHE A 314 5.25 13.63 -2.74
N CYS A 315 5.79 14.76 -3.20
CA CYS A 315 5.18 15.99 -3.68
C CYS A 315 3.67 16.12 -3.46
N VAL A 316 3.26 16.98 -2.52
CA VAL A 316 1.88 17.48 -2.37
C VAL A 316 1.67 18.83 -3.07
N GLY A 317 2.70 19.32 -3.78
CA GLY A 317 2.70 20.54 -4.56
C GLY A 317 2.86 21.83 -3.73
N PRO A 318 2.86 23.02 -4.37
CA PRO A 318 3.10 24.30 -3.68
C PRO A 318 1.89 24.81 -2.86
N VAL A 319 0.67 24.36 -3.17
CA VAL A 319 -0.55 24.86 -2.53
C VAL A 319 -0.57 24.63 -1.02
N PRO A 320 -0.33 23.41 -0.49
CA PRO A 320 -0.31 23.19 0.95
C PRO A 320 0.82 23.98 1.64
N PHE A 321 1.96 24.22 0.97
CA PHE A 321 3.05 25.07 1.49
C PHE A 321 2.60 26.51 1.71
N VAL A 322 1.97 27.12 0.69
CA VAL A 322 1.47 28.51 0.77
C VAL A 322 0.37 28.63 1.82
N VAL A 323 -0.61 27.74 1.81
CA VAL A 323 -1.75 27.81 2.75
C VAL A 323 -1.29 27.64 4.19
N ILE A 324 -0.42 26.67 4.48
CA ILE A 324 0.09 26.45 5.84
C ILE A 324 1.02 27.61 6.26
N GLY A 325 1.84 28.15 5.36
CA GLY A 325 2.69 29.31 5.63
C GLY A 325 1.89 30.56 5.99
N VAL A 326 0.91 30.92 5.16
CA VAL A 326 -0.02 32.04 5.44
C VAL A 326 -0.77 31.79 6.75
N ALA A 327 -1.19 30.56 7.02
CA ALA A 327 -1.84 30.21 8.26
C ALA A 327 -0.97 30.44 9.48
N ALA A 328 0.28 29.98 9.45
CA ALA A 328 1.24 30.20 10.52
C ALA A 328 1.42 31.69 10.80
N VAL A 329 1.61 32.50 9.76
CA VAL A 329 1.74 33.96 9.89
C VAL A 329 0.49 34.59 10.51
N VAL A 330 -0.71 34.25 10.03
CA VAL A 330 -1.98 34.76 10.59
C VAL A 330 -2.16 34.34 12.05
N PHE A 331 -1.81 33.10 12.41
CA PHE A 331 -1.90 32.63 13.80
C PHE A 331 -0.90 33.35 14.70
N ILE A 332 0.33 33.57 14.25
CA ILE A 332 1.36 34.33 14.98
C ILE A 332 0.89 35.77 15.22
N PHE A 333 0.41 36.46 14.18
CA PHE A 333 -0.11 37.82 14.34
C PHE A 333 -1.28 37.88 15.32
N ARG A 334 -2.26 36.96 15.22
CA ARG A 334 -3.39 36.90 16.18
C ARG A 334 -2.94 36.66 17.61
N TYR A 335 -1.91 35.84 17.82
CA TYR A 335 -1.34 35.57 19.14
C TYR A 335 -0.65 36.81 19.70
N LEU A 336 0.19 37.48 18.91
CA LEU A 336 0.89 38.71 19.29
C LEU A 336 -0.08 39.88 19.56
N SER A 337 -1.16 40.01 18.77
CA SER A 337 -2.14 41.09 18.94
C SER A 337 -3.12 40.88 20.10
N ARG A 338 -3.24 39.66 20.63
CA ARG A 338 -4.11 39.35 21.78
C ARG A 338 -3.41 38.32 22.67
N PRO A 339 -2.45 38.74 23.51
CA PRO A 339 -1.78 37.87 24.47
C PRO A 339 -2.76 37.54 25.61
N ARG A 340 -3.77 36.71 25.32
CA ARG A 340 -4.57 35.98 26.29
C ARG A 340 -4.26 34.50 26.09
N ALA A 341 -3.01 34.14 26.30
CA ALA A 341 -2.59 32.75 26.33
C ALA A 341 -2.73 32.27 27.78
N GLY A 342 -3.86 31.64 28.10
CA GLY A 342 -3.85 30.72 29.24
C GLY A 342 -2.85 29.60 28.96
N LEU A 343 -2.22 29.06 30.01
CA LEU A 343 -1.33 27.90 29.89
C LEU A 343 -2.03 26.80 29.07
N ILE A 344 -1.30 26.21 28.11
CA ILE A 344 -1.81 25.05 27.37
C ILE A 344 -2.07 23.95 28.41
N GLY A 345 -3.32 23.53 28.56
CA GLY A 345 -3.65 22.47 29.50
C GLY A 345 -2.81 21.22 29.25
N LEU A 346 -2.34 20.56 30.32
CA LEU A 346 -1.40 19.43 30.28
C LEU A 346 -1.74 18.39 29.19
N ARG A 347 -3.03 18.04 29.06
CA ARG A 347 -3.51 17.10 28.03
C ARG A 347 -3.20 17.54 26.60
N ARG A 348 -3.37 18.81 26.26
CA ARG A 348 -3.05 19.35 24.93
C ARG A 348 -1.54 19.43 24.71
N ALA A 349 -0.77 19.78 25.75
CA ALA A 349 0.69 19.78 25.69
C ALA A 349 1.26 18.38 25.45
N LEU A 350 0.76 17.36 26.16
CA LEU A 350 1.12 15.96 25.94
C LEU A 350 0.75 15.49 24.52
N LEU A 351 -0.45 15.84 24.03
CA LEU A 351 -0.86 15.48 22.67
C LEU A 351 0.03 16.14 21.60
N LEU A 352 0.41 17.39 21.81
CA LEU A 352 1.36 18.10 20.95
C LEU A 352 2.73 17.41 20.97
N MET A 353 3.26 17.09 22.15
CA MET A 353 4.53 16.37 22.32
C MET A 353 4.51 15.05 21.55
N VAL A 354 3.47 14.23 21.72
CA VAL A 354 3.33 12.95 21.00
C VAL A 354 3.28 13.19 19.50
N THR A 355 2.51 14.19 19.04
CA THR A 355 2.45 14.54 17.61
C THR A 355 3.83 14.95 17.07
N CYS A 356 4.61 15.73 17.80
CA CYS A 356 5.98 16.09 17.44
C CYS A 356 6.90 14.87 17.37
N VAL A 357 6.77 13.92 18.30
CA VAL A 357 7.52 12.65 18.26
C VAL A 357 7.15 11.87 16.99
N LEU A 358 5.86 11.72 16.67
CA LEU A 358 5.41 11.03 15.44
C LEU A 358 5.96 11.70 14.17
N VAL A 359 6.00 13.04 14.14
CA VAL A 359 6.63 13.80 13.03
C VAL A 359 8.14 13.57 12.97
N GLY A 360 8.80 13.39 14.12
CA GLY A 360 10.24 13.15 14.22
C GLY A 360 10.69 11.76 13.76
N VAL A 361 9.81 10.74 13.79
CA VAL A 361 10.19 9.35 13.46
C VAL A 361 10.80 9.20 12.06
N PRO A 362 10.19 9.68 10.95
CA PRO A 362 10.81 9.56 9.63
C PRO A 362 12.15 10.31 9.52
N LEU A 363 12.32 11.42 10.23
CA LEU A 363 13.61 12.14 10.28
C LEU A 363 14.66 11.33 11.02
N ALA A 364 14.33 10.78 12.19
CA ALA A 364 15.22 9.95 12.98
C ALA A 364 15.67 8.70 12.20
N LEU A 365 14.75 8.03 11.50
CA LEU A 365 15.08 6.86 10.67
C LEU A 365 16.02 7.17 9.51
N ASN A 366 16.06 8.41 9.04
CA ASN A 366 16.89 8.83 7.90
C ASN A 366 18.12 9.65 8.31
N PHE A 367 18.35 9.91 9.60
CA PHE A 367 19.53 10.61 10.10
C PHE A 367 20.63 9.61 10.48
N TYR A 368 21.87 9.87 10.06
CA TYR A 368 22.98 8.95 10.25
C TYR A 368 23.85 9.31 11.46
N THR A 369 24.00 8.35 12.37
CA THR A 369 25.23 8.17 13.17
C THR A 369 25.59 6.68 13.19
N PRO A 370 26.87 6.29 13.37
CA PRO A 370 27.26 4.88 13.37
C PRO A 370 26.49 4.04 14.41
N ALA A 371 26.40 4.52 15.66
CA ALA A 371 25.70 3.83 16.74
C ALA A 371 24.19 3.73 16.47
N TRP A 372 23.59 4.78 15.90
CA TRP A 372 22.15 4.78 15.58
C TRP A 372 21.82 3.83 14.43
N ASN A 373 22.62 3.81 13.36
CA ASN A 373 22.44 2.87 12.26
C ASN A 373 22.52 1.41 12.74
N ALA A 374 23.52 1.10 13.57
CA ALA A 374 23.68 -0.21 14.18
C ALA A 374 22.48 -0.60 15.05
N PHE A 375 21.99 0.32 15.89
CA PHE A 375 20.78 0.12 16.69
C PHE A 375 19.54 -0.14 15.82
N LEU A 376 19.31 0.66 14.78
CA LEU A 376 18.17 0.48 13.88
C LEU A 376 18.18 -0.90 13.20
N LYS A 377 19.36 -1.44 12.88
CA LYS A 377 19.50 -2.78 12.28
C LYS A 377 19.31 -3.94 13.26
N GLN A 378 19.15 -3.67 14.55
CA GLN A 378 18.71 -4.65 15.54
C GLN A 378 17.19 -4.68 15.70
N LEU A 379 16.49 -3.62 15.30
CA LEU A 379 15.04 -3.52 15.48
C LEU A 379 14.28 -4.47 14.53
N PRO A 380 13.24 -5.18 15.04
CA PRO A 380 12.34 -5.95 14.19
C PRO A 380 11.76 -5.08 13.07
N VAL A 381 11.53 -5.69 11.90
CA VAL A 381 11.07 -5.03 10.66
C VAL A 381 12.09 -4.07 10.03
N ILE A 382 12.66 -3.14 10.79
CA ILE A 382 13.67 -2.18 10.30
C ILE A 382 14.94 -2.90 9.85
N ARG A 383 15.37 -3.95 10.55
CA ARG A 383 16.51 -4.79 10.14
C ARG A 383 16.38 -5.32 8.71
N ASN A 384 15.16 -5.57 8.23
CA ASN A 384 14.87 -6.11 6.91
C ASN A 384 14.60 -5.02 5.84
N SER A 385 14.65 -3.74 6.22
CA SER A 385 14.51 -2.60 5.30
C SER A 385 15.83 -2.35 4.57
N SER A 386 15.76 -2.09 3.26
CA SER A 386 16.89 -1.63 2.45
C SER A 386 17.04 -0.10 2.46
N GLN A 387 15.98 0.63 2.80
CA GLN A 387 15.98 2.08 2.94
C GLN A 387 14.76 2.57 3.72
N CYS A 388 14.88 3.77 4.32
CA CYS A 388 13.82 4.40 5.09
C CYS A 388 13.29 5.70 4.47
N VAL A 389 13.79 6.14 3.31
CA VAL A 389 13.38 7.41 2.67
C VAL A 389 11.88 7.44 2.39
N ARG A 390 11.30 6.30 2.01
CA ARG A 390 9.85 6.12 1.78
C ARG A 390 8.98 6.55 2.97
N TRP A 391 9.51 6.59 4.19
CA TRP A 391 8.76 7.03 5.37
C TRP A 391 8.36 8.50 5.34
N PHE A 392 8.93 9.34 4.45
CA PHE A 392 8.46 10.71 4.26
C PHE A 392 7.01 10.78 3.75
N ALA A 393 6.45 9.69 3.21
CA ALA A 393 5.04 9.62 2.83
C ALA A 393 4.08 9.83 4.02
N VAL A 394 4.54 9.57 5.26
CA VAL A 394 3.80 9.85 6.50
C VAL A 394 3.30 11.29 6.57
N TYR A 395 4.06 12.24 6.01
CA TYR A 395 3.71 13.65 6.04
C TYR A 395 2.59 14.02 5.07
N ILE A 396 2.37 13.27 3.99
CA ILE A 396 1.38 13.58 2.96
C ILE A 396 -0.02 13.78 3.56
N PRO A 397 -0.62 12.80 4.27
CA PRO A 397 -1.98 12.97 4.80
C PRO A 397 -2.06 14.07 5.86
N ALA A 398 -1.00 14.26 6.65
CA ALA A 398 -0.93 15.31 7.65
C ALA A 398 -0.96 16.71 7.02
N LEU A 399 -0.17 16.93 5.97
CA LEU A 399 -0.08 18.22 5.26
C LEU A 399 -1.39 18.54 4.53
N VAL A 400 -2.01 17.56 3.88
CA VAL A 400 -3.31 17.76 3.21
C VAL A 400 -4.41 18.08 4.23
N LEU A 401 -4.44 17.39 5.38
CA LEU A 401 -5.37 17.66 6.47
C LEU A 401 -5.19 19.08 7.03
N LEU A 402 -3.95 19.45 7.37
CA LEU A 402 -3.62 20.77 7.90
C LEU A 402 -4.01 21.89 6.94
N THR A 403 -3.79 21.69 5.65
CA THR A 403 -4.16 22.65 4.60
C THR A 403 -5.65 22.90 4.55
N GLY A 404 -6.47 21.84 4.56
CA GLY A 404 -7.92 21.98 4.56
C GLY A 404 -8.44 22.69 5.81
N VAL A 405 -7.92 22.31 6.98
CA VAL A 405 -8.33 22.93 8.24
C VAL A 405 -7.87 24.39 8.34
N ALA A 406 -6.65 24.69 7.91
CA ALA A 406 -6.11 26.05 7.91
C ALA A 406 -6.94 26.96 7.00
N MET A 407 -7.18 26.53 5.76
CA MET A 407 -7.96 27.29 4.79
C MET A 407 -9.36 27.63 5.30
N GLU A 408 -10.08 26.63 5.83
CA GLU A 408 -11.43 26.81 6.36
C GLU A 408 -11.47 27.78 7.55
N ARG A 409 -10.43 27.80 8.40
CA ARG A 409 -10.36 28.67 9.59
C ARG A 409 -9.96 30.12 9.27
N ILE A 410 -9.21 30.33 8.21
CA ILE A 410 -8.67 31.65 7.84
C ILE A 410 -9.64 32.40 6.94
N VAL A 411 -10.18 31.70 5.93
CA VAL A 411 -10.99 32.32 4.88
C VAL A 411 -12.47 32.29 5.27
N ARG A 412 -12.96 33.38 5.87
CA ARG A 412 -14.36 33.50 6.32
C ARG A 412 -15.36 33.68 5.17
N SER A 413 -14.95 34.34 4.09
CA SER A 413 -15.83 34.59 2.94
C SER A 413 -16.00 33.32 2.12
N ARG A 414 -17.26 32.86 1.96
CA ARG A 414 -17.58 31.66 1.16
C ARG A 414 -17.15 31.81 -0.31
N ARG A 415 -17.30 33.00 -0.90
CA ARG A 415 -16.91 33.28 -2.30
C ARG A 415 -15.39 33.22 -2.46
N LEU A 416 -14.65 33.87 -1.56
CA LEU A 416 -13.20 33.83 -1.58
C LEU A 416 -12.66 32.41 -1.32
N CYS A 417 -13.26 31.68 -0.39
CA CYS A 417 -12.90 30.30 -0.11
C CYS A 417 -13.10 29.39 -1.33
N LEU A 418 -14.21 29.57 -2.07
CA LEU A 418 -14.45 28.88 -3.31
C LEU A 418 -13.38 29.24 -4.36
N ALA A 419 -13.14 30.53 -4.58
CA ALA A 419 -12.17 31.01 -5.57
C ALA A 419 -10.74 30.49 -5.28
N LEU A 420 -10.27 30.60 -4.04
CA LEU A 420 -8.97 30.09 -3.62
C LEU A 420 -8.88 28.57 -3.72
N ALA A 421 -9.97 27.85 -3.43
CA ALA A 421 -9.97 26.39 -3.52
C ALA A 421 -9.89 25.94 -4.98
N LEU A 422 -10.63 26.58 -5.87
CA LEU A 422 -10.56 26.33 -7.31
C LEU A 422 -9.19 26.72 -7.88
N ALA A 423 -8.63 27.86 -7.46
CA ALA A 423 -7.27 28.24 -7.82
C ALA A 423 -6.25 27.19 -7.34
N GLY A 424 -6.36 26.70 -6.11
CA GLY A 424 -5.51 25.63 -5.58
C GLY A 424 -5.64 24.32 -6.37
N VAL A 425 -6.86 23.95 -6.80
CA VAL A 425 -7.07 22.78 -7.68
C VAL A 425 -6.37 23.00 -9.01
N GLY A 426 -6.58 24.14 -9.65
CA GLY A 426 -5.93 24.51 -10.92
C GLY A 426 -4.41 24.48 -10.79
N SER A 427 -3.85 25.11 -9.75
CA SER A 427 -2.41 25.10 -9.46
C SER A 427 -1.87 23.70 -9.24
N THR A 428 -2.60 22.81 -8.56
CA THR A 428 -2.17 21.42 -8.33
C THR A 428 -2.09 20.65 -9.64
N ILE A 429 -3.10 20.79 -10.50
CA ILE A 429 -3.15 20.13 -11.81
C ILE A 429 -2.05 20.69 -12.71
N ILE A 430 -1.94 22.01 -12.84
CA ILE A 430 -0.92 22.68 -13.68
C ILE A 430 0.49 22.31 -13.21
N PHE A 431 0.73 22.35 -11.88
CA PHE A 431 2.02 21.97 -11.31
C PHE A 431 2.38 20.54 -11.71
N ASN A 432 1.45 19.59 -11.55
CA ASN A 432 1.70 18.21 -11.97
C ASN A 432 1.89 18.12 -13.49
N MET A 433 1.07 18.76 -14.31
CA MET A 433 1.23 18.74 -15.77
C MET A 433 2.60 19.28 -16.21
N ALA A 434 3.11 20.31 -15.54
CA ALA A 434 4.38 20.95 -15.82
C ALA A 434 5.61 20.20 -15.24
N MET A 435 5.43 19.21 -14.36
CA MET A 435 6.55 18.43 -13.84
C MET A 435 7.30 17.71 -14.96
N ASP A 436 8.63 17.84 -14.96
CA ASP A 436 9.50 17.06 -15.83
C ASP A 436 9.34 15.57 -15.53
N ARG A 437 8.95 14.82 -16.57
CA ARG A 437 8.80 13.35 -16.53
C ARG A 437 9.79 12.63 -17.43
N THR A 438 10.81 13.31 -17.94
CA THR A 438 11.83 12.71 -18.82
C THR A 438 12.46 11.49 -18.17
N TYR A 439 12.72 11.55 -16.85
CA TYR A 439 13.18 10.41 -16.05
C TYR A 439 12.34 9.15 -16.25
N TYR A 440 11.00 9.26 -16.23
CA TYR A 440 10.11 8.11 -16.36
C TYR A 440 10.11 7.54 -17.77
N TYR A 441 10.15 8.39 -18.80
CA TYR A 441 10.26 7.92 -20.18
C TYR A 441 11.57 7.16 -20.43
N LEU A 442 12.69 7.65 -19.88
CA LEU A 442 14.00 7.04 -20.07
C LEU A 442 14.20 5.74 -19.29
N GLN A 443 13.49 5.56 -18.17
CA GLN A 443 13.63 4.39 -17.29
C GLN A 443 12.65 3.26 -17.60
N GLN A 444 11.67 3.50 -18.48
CA GLN A 444 10.75 2.46 -18.96
C GLN A 444 11.48 1.48 -19.88
N SER A 445 11.65 0.25 -19.39
CA SER A 445 12.53 -0.74 -20.00
C SER A 445 11.90 -2.14 -20.09
N TYR A 446 10.75 -2.36 -19.45
CA TYR A 446 10.07 -3.65 -19.43
C TYR A 446 8.87 -3.68 -20.38
N SER A 447 8.67 -4.77 -21.13
CA SER A 447 7.49 -4.97 -21.97
C SER A 447 6.55 -6.02 -21.38
N GLY A 448 5.34 -5.62 -20.99
CA GLY A 448 4.32 -6.53 -20.48
C GLY A 448 3.62 -7.38 -21.54
N VAL A 449 3.97 -7.22 -22.82
CA VAL A 449 3.26 -7.86 -23.95
C VAL A 449 3.36 -9.38 -23.90
N ARG A 450 4.52 -9.93 -23.54
CA ARG A 450 4.72 -11.39 -23.43
C ARG A 450 3.79 -12.00 -22.38
N VAL A 451 3.80 -11.44 -21.18
CA VAL A 451 2.92 -11.84 -20.07
C VAL A 451 1.45 -11.73 -20.46
N GLN A 452 1.04 -10.63 -21.12
CA GLN A 452 -0.36 -10.47 -21.54
C GLN A 452 -0.77 -11.47 -22.62
N LYS A 453 0.10 -11.78 -23.59
CA LYS A 453 -0.17 -12.80 -24.61
C LYS A 453 -0.30 -14.19 -23.98
N ALA A 454 0.58 -14.53 -23.05
CA ALA A 454 0.53 -15.78 -22.30
C ALA A 454 -0.77 -15.91 -21.51
N PHE A 455 -1.19 -14.85 -20.81
CA PHE A 455 -2.49 -14.80 -20.12
C PHE A 455 -3.64 -15.15 -21.07
N LEU A 456 -3.70 -14.53 -22.26
CA LEU A 456 -4.78 -14.78 -23.21
C LEU A 456 -4.77 -16.23 -23.74
N ALA A 457 -3.59 -16.79 -24.02
CA ALA A 457 -3.44 -18.17 -24.46
C ALA A 457 -3.86 -19.17 -23.38
N ILE A 458 -3.43 -18.94 -22.13
CA ILE A 458 -3.84 -19.75 -20.97
C ILE A 458 -5.35 -19.62 -20.77
N LYS A 459 -5.93 -18.41 -20.79
CA LYS A 459 -7.36 -18.18 -20.61
C LYS A 459 -8.21 -18.93 -21.65
N ARG A 460 -7.74 -19.03 -22.89
CA ARG A 460 -8.40 -19.78 -23.98
C ARG A 460 -8.19 -21.30 -23.91
N GLY A 461 -7.32 -21.77 -23.01
CA GLY A 461 -6.98 -23.19 -22.93
C GLY A 461 -6.00 -23.67 -24.01
N SER A 462 -5.36 -22.75 -24.74
CA SER A 462 -4.40 -23.10 -25.81
C SER A 462 -3.04 -23.56 -25.26
N ILE A 463 -2.73 -23.23 -24.00
CA ILE A 463 -1.51 -23.63 -23.31
C ILE A 463 -1.89 -24.10 -21.90
N ASP A 464 -1.33 -25.23 -21.47
CA ASP A 464 -1.32 -25.67 -20.08
C ASP A 464 0.07 -25.45 -19.45
N PRO A 465 0.25 -24.36 -18.68
CA PRO A 465 1.56 -23.99 -18.16
C PRO A 465 2.00 -24.91 -17.03
N HIS A 466 3.25 -25.39 -17.13
CA HIS A 466 3.92 -26.21 -16.13
C HIS A 466 5.43 -26.02 -16.27
N ILE A 467 6.20 -26.20 -15.20
CA ILE A 467 7.65 -25.99 -15.24
C ILE A 467 8.35 -27.32 -15.56
N THR A 468 9.15 -27.32 -16.61
CA THR A 468 9.89 -28.51 -17.08
C THR A 468 11.40 -28.36 -16.93
N HIS A 469 11.90 -27.12 -16.97
CA HIS A 469 13.33 -26.83 -16.94
C HIS A 469 13.65 -25.65 -16.03
N ILE A 470 14.85 -25.65 -15.50
CA ILE A 470 15.53 -24.46 -14.98
C ILE A 470 16.31 -23.84 -16.13
N SER A 471 16.12 -22.55 -16.38
CA SER A 471 16.83 -21.82 -17.44
C SER A 471 17.56 -20.61 -16.90
N ILE A 472 18.47 -20.07 -17.70
CA ILE A 472 19.17 -18.84 -17.41
C ILE A 472 19.12 -17.96 -18.65
N ALA A 473 18.96 -16.66 -18.43
CA ALA A 473 19.01 -15.72 -19.54
C ALA A 473 20.48 -15.49 -19.89
N VAL A 474 20.80 -15.53 -21.17
CA VAL A 474 22.15 -15.30 -21.67
C VAL A 474 22.19 -14.08 -22.58
N ASP A 475 23.31 -13.39 -22.59
CA ASP A 475 23.59 -12.31 -23.55
C ASP A 475 23.91 -12.86 -24.95
N GLY A 476 24.16 -11.96 -25.91
CA GLY A 476 24.51 -12.35 -27.28
C GLY A 476 25.82 -13.13 -27.42
N CYS A 477 26.63 -13.19 -26.35
CA CYS A 477 27.86 -13.97 -26.28
C CYS A 477 27.69 -15.28 -25.48
N GLY A 478 26.46 -15.64 -25.10
CA GLY A 478 26.16 -16.85 -24.32
C GLY A 478 26.49 -16.73 -22.83
N ARG A 479 26.82 -15.54 -22.32
CA ARG A 479 27.14 -15.35 -20.90
C ARG A 479 25.86 -15.15 -20.10
N PRO A 480 25.71 -15.79 -18.93
CA PRO A 480 24.60 -15.53 -18.02
C PRO A 480 24.41 -14.04 -17.71
N GLY A 481 23.17 -13.59 -17.70
CA GLY A 481 22.80 -12.23 -17.35
C GLY A 481 21.48 -12.14 -16.58
N GLU A 482 21.21 -10.95 -16.04
CA GLU A 482 20.02 -10.65 -15.25
C GLU A 482 19.12 -9.62 -15.94
N PRO A 483 18.62 -9.89 -17.17
CA PRO A 483 17.76 -8.93 -17.85
C PRO A 483 16.48 -8.67 -17.03
N ILE A 484 15.91 -7.48 -17.20
CA ILE A 484 14.71 -7.06 -16.44
C ILE A 484 13.52 -8.01 -16.65
N TYR A 485 13.45 -8.65 -17.82
CA TYR A 485 12.39 -9.60 -18.18
C TYR A 485 12.66 -11.06 -17.75
N ARG A 486 13.70 -11.31 -16.94
CA ARG A 486 14.11 -12.68 -16.58
C ARG A 486 13.01 -13.52 -15.92
N ASN A 487 12.07 -12.88 -15.23
CA ASN A 487 10.91 -13.57 -14.65
C ASN A 487 9.83 -13.94 -15.67
N ASP A 488 9.96 -13.61 -16.96
CA ASP A 488 9.02 -14.04 -18.00
C ASP A 488 9.23 -15.52 -18.39
N ALA A 489 10.33 -16.15 -17.96
CA ALA A 489 10.77 -17.48 -18.41
C ALA A 489 9.69 -18.58 -18.26
N PHE A 490 8.85 -18.49 -17.23
CA PHE A 490 7.80 -19.50 -16.96
C PHE A 490 6.70 -19.54 -18.03
N VAL A 491 6.56 -18.48 -18.84
CA VAL A 491 5.70 -18.49 -20.03
C VAL A 491 6.14 -19.57 -21.02
N TYR A 492 7.42 -19.96 -20.99
CA TYR A 492 8.01 -21.01 -21.82
C TYR A 492 8.24 -22.31 -21.04
N ASN A 493 7.51 -22.54 -19.95
CA ASN A 493 7.65 -23.72 -19.09
C ASN A 493 9.02 -23.84 -18.40
N GLN A 494 9.67 -22.70 -18.12
CA GLN A 494 10.99 -22.64 -17.49
C GLN A 494 10.99 -21.82 -16.20
N SER A 495 11.70 -22.27 -15.18
CA SER A 495 11.96 -21.47 -13.97
C SER A 495 13.32 -20.80 -14.09
N GLN A 496 13.37 -19.49 -13.91
CA GLN A 496 14.61 -18.74 -14.07
C GLN A 496 15.56 -19.00 -12.89
N PHE A 497 16.80 -19.42 -13.18
CA PHE A 497 17.87 -19.65 -12.21
C PHE A 497 18.23 -18.38 -11.44
N LEU A 498 18.51 -17.27 -12.15
CA LEU A 498 18.72 -15.94 -11.59
C LEU A 498 17.42 -15.13 -11.69
N CYS A 499 16.44 -15.39 -10.83
CA CYS A 499 15.16 -14.68 -10.87
C CYS A 499 15.27 -13.25 -10.30
N TYR A 500 14.26 -12.41 -10.54
CA TYR A 500 14.10 -11.15 -9.82
C TYR A 500 13.33 -11.43 -8.52
N GLU A 501 14.03 -11.59 -7.40
CA GLU A 501 13.41 -11.86 -6.09
C GLU A 501 14.14 -11.11 -4.95
N PRO A 502 13.70 -9.88 -4.61
CA PRO A 502 14.36 -9.05 -3.59
C PRO A 502 14.33 -9.61 -2.17
N SER A 503 13.50 -10.62 -1.86
CA SER A 503 13.46 -11.25 -0.54
C SER A 503 14.75 -11.99 -0.21
N PHE A 504 15.46 -12.49 -1.22
CA PHE A 504 16.79 -13.10 -1.06
C PHE A 504 17.94 -12.09 -1.23
N GLY A 505 17.63 -10.80 -1.34
CA GLY A 505 18.58 -9.74 -1.68
C GLY A 505 18.48 -9.32 -3.14
N TYR A 506 18.96 -8.12 -3.46
CA TYR A 506 18.85 -7.57 -4.81
C TYR A 506 19.77 -8.28 -5.81
N GLY A 507 20.86 -8.89 -5.33
CA GLY A 507 21.74 -9.76 -6.11
C GLY A 507 21.59 -11.24 -5.73
N LEU A 508 20.47 -11.62 -5.09
CA LEU A 508 20.20 -12.98 -4.62
C LEU A 508 21.23 -13.52 -3.59
N GLU A 509 21.84 -12.63 -2.79
CA GLU A 509 22.93 -12.95 -1.85
C GLU A 509 22.57 -14.00 -0.80
N LYS A 510 21.28 -14.15 -0.49
CA LYS A 510 20.75 -15.15 0.46
C LYS A 510 19.98 -16.28 -0.22
N LEU A 511 19.94 -16.33 -1.55
CA LEU A 511 19.30 -17.44 -2.25
C LEU A 511 20.19 -18.68 -2.11
N PRO A 512 19.73 -19.75 -1.47
CA PRO A 512 20.53 -20.95 -1.32
C PRO A 512 20.50 -21.74 -2.63
N PHE A 513 21.40 -21.50 -3.58
CA PHE A 513 21.37 -22.19 -4.89
C PHE A 513 21.45 -23.71 -4.75
N GLY A 514 22.27 -24.24 -3.85
CA GLY A 514 22.37 -25.68 -3.57
C GLY A 514 22.71 -26.47 -4.83
N ARG A 515 21.85 -27.42 -5.20
CA ARG A 515 22.01 -28.30 -6.38
C ARG A 515 21.29 -27.78 -7.62
N LEU A 516 20.74 -26.57 -7.56
CA LEU A 516 20.01 -26.00 -8.68
C LEU A 516 21.00 -25.76 -9.83
N HIS A 517 20.66 -26.19 -11.03
CA HIS A 517 21.46 -26.00 -12.24
C HIS A 517 20.56 -25.86 -13.46
N VAL A 518 21.11 -25.33 -14.56
CA VAL A 518 20.37 -25.22 -15.82
C VAL A 518 20.13 -26.63 -16.38
N GLY A 519 18.88 -26.96 -16.69
CA GLY A 519 18.50 -28.29 -17.15
C GLY A 519 17.07 -28.68 -16.74
N PRO A 520 16.63 -29.90 -17.07
CA PRO A 520 15.33 -30.44 -16.63
C PRO A 520 15.16 -30.39 -15.11
N VAL A 521 13.94 -30.09 -14.64
CA VAL A 521 13.62 -30.10 -13.20
C VAL A 521 13.63 -31.50 -12.58
N MET A 522 13.53 -32.52 -13.43
CA MET A 522 13.52 -33.93 -13.04
C MET A 522 14.92 -34.55 -12.99
N ASP A 523 15.97 -33.78 -13.32
CA ASP A 523 17.35 -34.25 -13.20
C ASP A 523 17.69 -34.51 -11.73
N VAL A 524 18.46 -35.57 -11.50
CA VAL A 524 18.82 -36.03 -10.15
C VAL A 524 20.31 -35.87 -9.92
N THR A 525 20.67 -35.20 -8.81
CA THR A 525 22.06 -35.09 -8.33
C THR A 525 22.07 -35.39 -6.84
N ASP A 526 22.91 -36.31 -6.39
CA ASP A 526 23.01 -36.78 -4.99
C ASP A 526 21.66 -37.10 -4.33
N ARG A 527 20.75 -37.79 -5.02
CA ARG A 527 19.39 -38.12 -4.54
C ARG A 527 18.42 -36.92 -4.42
N PHE A 528 18.73 -35.78 -5.00
CA PHE A 528 17.83 -34.61 -5.05
C PHE A 528 17.46 -34.25 -6.49
N PHE A 529 16.22 -33.80 -6.69
CA PHE A 529 15.77 -33.23 -7.96
C PHE A 529 16.31 -31.81 -8.17
N ASN A 530 16.45 -31.40 -9.43
CA ASN A 530 16.84 -30.05 -9.86
C ASN A 530 15.70 -29.02 -9.69
N ILE A 531 15.06 -29.02 -8.52
CA ILE A 531 14.02 -28.06 -8.14
C ILE A 531 13.95 -27.94 -6.60
N LYS A 532 13.64 -26.75 -6.11
CA LYS A 532 13.57 -26.45 -4.68
C LYS A 532 12.33 -27.04 -4.04
N ASN A 533 12.45 -27.49 -2.79
CA ASN A 533 11.31 -27.74 -1.92
C ASN A 533 10.98 -26.46 -1.14
N PRO A 534 9.98 -25.69 -1.57
CA PRO A 534 9.75 -24.37 -1.00
C PRO A 534 9.16 -24.41 0.41
N ALA A 535 8.67 -25.57 0.89
CA ALA A 535 8.29 -25.72 2.29
C ALA A 535 9.51 -25.56 3.22
N CYS A 536 10.71 -25.93 2.75
CA CYS A 536 11.95 -25.78 3.49
C CYS A 536 12.37 -24.31 3.67
N TYR A 537 11.93 -23.39 2.80
CA TYR A 537 12.18 -21.95 3.02
C TYR A 537 11.44 -21.42 4.25
N VAL A 538 10.31 -22.01 4.61
CA VAL A 538 9.35 -21.42 5.55
C VAL A 538 9.32 -22.21 6.85
N PHE A 539 9.18 -23.53 6.77
CA PHE A 539 9.06 -24.41 7.94
C PHE A 539 10.09 -25.55 7.88
N PRO A 540 11.40 -25.26 7.85
CA PRO A 540 12.46 -26.27 7.72
C PRO A 540 12.35 -27.38 8.78
N ASP A 541 12.26 -27.02 10.05
CA ASP A 541 12.22 -27.97 11.17
C ASP A 541 11.00 -28.90 11.10
N ALA A 542 9.82 -28.36 10.73
CA ALA A 542 8.60 -29.15 10.62
C ALA A 542 8.63 -30.13 9.45
N ASN A 543 9.47 -29.87 8.43
CA ASN A 543 9.60 -30.69 7.23
C ASN A 543 10.90 -31.51 7.21
N GLY A 544 11.68 -31.50 8.29
CA GLY A 544 12.91 -32.29 8.40
C GLY A 544 13.99 -31.89 7.39
N CYS A 545 14.07 -30.61 7.02
CA CYS A 545 15.00 -30.11 6.02
C CYS A 545 15.69 -28.81 6.46
N ARG A 546 16.70 -28.38 5.71
CA ARG A 546 17.38 -27.09 5.88
C ARG A 546 16.76 -26.01 5.00
N PRO A 547 16.84 -24.72 5.40
CA PRO A 547 16.36 -23.61 4.58
C PRO A 547 16.84 -23.67 3.12
N GLY A 548 15.89 -23.88 2.21
CA GLY A 548 16.14 -23.92 0.76
C GLY A 548 16.67 -25.24 0.19
N ASP A 549 16.46 -26.34 0.90
CA ASP A 549 16.68 -27.69 0.36
C ASP A 549 15.83 -27.98 -0.88
N HIS A 550 16.23 -29.03 -1.59
CA HIS A 550 15.57 -29.56 -2.79
C HIS A 550 14.59 -30.67 -2.42
N PHE A 551 13.68 -31.00 -3.35
CA PHE A 551 12.92 -32.24 -3.23
C PHE A 551 13.86 -33.45 -3.38
N THR A 552 13.66 -34.48 -2.56
CA THR A 552 14.39 -35.75 -2.70
C THR A 552 13.77 -36.63 -3.78
N VAL A 553 14.51 -37.63 -4.25
CA VAL A 553 14.01 -38.63 -5.21
C VAL A 553 12.72 -39.32 -4.75
N ASP A 554 12.55 -39.52 -3.44
CA ASP A 554 11.36 -40.12 -2.84
C ASP A 554 10.12 -39.21 -2.93
N GLN A 555 10.33 -37.91 -3.20
CA GLN A 555 9.26 -36.91 -3.32
C GLN A 555 8.83 -36.65 -4.77
N ARG A 556 9.08 -37.59 -5.70
CA ARG A 556 8.79 -37.44 -7.13
C ARG A 556 7.35 -36.97 -7.42
N GLU A 557 6.36 -37.51 -6.73
CA GLU A 557 4.96 -37.09 -6.92
C GLU A 557 4.72 -35.64 -6.50
N GLN A 558 5.37 -35.18 -5.43
CA GLN A 558 5.28 -33.80 -4.96
C GLN A 558 5.95 -32.85 -5.95
N VAL A 559 7.08 -33.25 -6.56
CA VAL A 559 7.72 -32.49 -7.65
C VAL A 559 6.78 -32.34 -8.83
N VAL A 560 6.15 -33.43 -9.28
CA VAL A 560 5.20 -33.39 -10.40
C VAL A 560 3.97 -32.54 -10.07
N ALA A 561 3.46 -32.60 -8.84
CA ALA A 561 2.38 -31.73 -8.40
C ALA A 561 2.81 -30.26 -8.42
N PHE A 562 3.95 -29.94 -7.80
CA PHE A 562 4.47 -28.59 -7.66
C PHE A 562 4.76 -27.92 -9.00
N THR A 563 5.46 -28.60 -9.91
CA THR A 563 5.78 -28.08 -11.25
C THR A 563 4.54 -27.85 -12.12
N HIS A 564 3.45 -28.55 -11.83
CA HIS A 564 2.17 -28.39 -12.51
C HIS A 564 1.21 -27.44 -11.79
N TYR A 565 1.70 -26.65 -10.83
CA TYR A 565 0.91 -25.72 -10.03
C TYR A 565 -0.24 -26.40 -9.26
N ARG A 566 -0.02 -27.63 -8.80
CA ARG A 566 -0.95 -28.34 -7.91
C ARG A 566 -0.42 -28.31 -6.48
N PRO A 567 -1.30 -28.29 -5.48
CA PRO A 567 -0.88 -28.39 -4.09
C PRO A 567 -0.17 -29.73 -3.84
N PHE A 568 0.82 -29.69 -2.95
CA PHE A 568 1.45 -30.87 -2.38
C PHE A 568 1.41 -30.78 -0.85
N SER A 569 1.47 -31.92 -0.17
CA SER A 569 1.42 -31.98 1.28
C SER A 569 2.75 -31.53 1.90
N PHE A 570 2.69 -30.68 2.91
CA PHE A 570 3.84 -30.29 3.73
C PHE A 570 3.40 -30.04 5.17
N SER A 571 4.35 -30.09 6.10
CA SER A 571 4.11 -29.92 7.53
C SER A 571 4.17 -28.44 7.93
N MET A 572 3.26 -28.04 8.82
CA MET A 572 3.22 -26.71 9.43
C MET A 572 3.43 -26.81 10.95
N PRO A 573 4.17 -25.87 11.56
CA PRO A 573 4.32 -25.82 13.00
C PRO A 573 2.98 -25.50 13.71
N PRO A 574 2.81 -25.85 14.99
CA PRO A 574 1.59 -25.58 15.75
C PRO A 574 1.17 -24.11 15.74
N VAL A 575 2.13 -23.18 15.80
CA VAL A 575 1.89 -21.73 15.74
C VAL A 575 1.20 -21.33 14.43
N GLN A 576 1.65 -21.86 13.28
CA GLN A 576 1.01 -21.58 11.99
C GLN A 576 -0.40 -22.19 11.94
N LYS A 577 -0.61 -23.41 12.46
CA LYS A 577 -1.93 -24.03 12.53
C LYS A 577 -2.91 -23.20 13.37
N ALA A 578 -2.46 -22.72 14.54
CA ALA A 578 -3.23 -21.82 15.38
C ALA A 578 -3.54 -20.50 14.67
N ALA A 579 -2.55 -19.90 13.99
CA ALA A 579 -2.72 -18.68 13.22
C ALA A 579 -3.76 -18.85 12.09
N ASN A 580 -3.78 -20.01 11.41
CA ASN A 580 -4.80 -20.34 10.42
C ASN A 580 -6.21 -20.38 11.03
N ILE A 581 -6.37 -21.03 12.19
CA ILE A 581 -7.65 -21.08 12.92
C ILE A 581 -8.10 -19.67 13.32
N VAL A 582 -7.21 -18.88 13.92
CA VAL A 582 -7.50 -17.50 14.34
C VAL A 582 -7.97 -16.66 13.15
N THR A 583 -7.30 -16.75 12.00
CA THR A 583 -7.69 -16.03 10.79
C THR A 583 -9.06 -16.45 10.29
N ILE A 584 -9.36 -17.75 10.22
CA ILE A 584 -10.67 -18.25 9.76
C ILE A 584 -11.77 -17.83 10.74
N CYS A 585 -11.58 -18.05 12.04
CA CYS A 585 -12.55 -17.64 13.06
C CYS A 585 -12.81 -16.13 13.03
N CYS A 586 -11.75 -15.32 12.94
CA CYS A 586 -11.87 -13.87 12.84
C CYS A 586 -12.64 -13.46 11.59
N LEU A 587 -12.34 -14.06 10.43
CA LEU A 587 -13.04 -13.79 9.18
C LEU A 587 -14.54 -14.12 9.27
N ILE A 588 -14.88 -15.29 9.82
CA ILE A 588 -16.28 -15.71 10.03
C ILE A 588 -17.01 -14.72 10.96
N LEU A 589 -16.43 -14.41 12.12
CA LEU A 589 -17.03 -13.49 13.10
C LEU A 589 -17.24 -12.09 12.50
N CYS A 590 -16.25 -11.56 11.79
CA CYS A 590 -16.35 -10.26 11.12
C CYS A 590 -17.44 -10.26 10.04
N THR A 591 -17.51 -11.32 9.24
CA THR A 591 -18.49 -11.45 8.14
C THR A 591 -19.91 -11.57 8.68
N VAL A 592 -20.13 -12.42 9.68
CA VAL A 592 -21.42 -12.59 10.36
C VAL A 592 -21.86 -11.27 11.00
N PHE A 593 -20.94 -10.56 11.66
CA PHE A 593 -21.26 -9.25 12.23
C PHE A 593 -21.71 -8.26 11.16
N LEU A 594 -20.96 -8.11 10.08
CA LEU A 594 -21.28 -7.16 9.01
C LEU A 594 -22.59 -7.52 8.30
N ALA A 595 -22.85 -8.80 8.05
CA ALA A 595 -24.11 -9.28 7.49
C ALA A 595 -25.30 -8.94 8.42
N ARG A 596 -25.16 -9.21 9.73
CA ARG A 596 -26.20 -8.90 10.73
C ARG A 596 -26.45 -7.40 10.86
N ASP A 597 -25.39 -6.58 10.91
CA ASP A 597 -25.52 -5.11 10.95
C ASP A 597 -26.16 -4.56 9.66
N GLY A 598 -25.78 -5.09 8.50
CA GLY A 598 -26.39 -4.77 7.21
C GLY A 598 -27.88 -5.10 7.16
N ALA A 599 -28.27 -6.32 7.52
CA ALA A 599 -29.66 -6.76 7.55
C ALA A 599 -30.52 -5.92 8.52
N ARG A 600 -30.01 -5.63 9.73
CA ARG A 600 -30.70 -4.76 10.70
C ARG A 600 -30.95 -3.35 10.14
N ARG A 601 -30.03 -2.79 9.37
CA ARG A 601 -30.20 -1.48 8.74
C ARG A 601 -31.23 -1.52 7.62
N ALA A 602 -31.17 -2.55 6.78
CA ALA A 602 -32.15 -2.74 5.70
C ALA A 602 -33.57 -2.83 6.28
N LEU A 603 -33.78 -3.66 7.31
CA LEU A 603 -35.06 -3.79 8.02
C LEU A 603 -35.53 -2.47 8.64
N ARG A 604 -34.63 -1.72 9.31
CA ARG A 604 -34.97 -0.40 9.85
C ARG A 604 -35.43 0.56 8.76
N ARG A 605 -34.74 0.59 7.61
CA ARG A 605 -35.12 1.46 6.48
C ARG A 605 -36.50 1.09 5.93
N LEU A 606 -36.79 -0.20 5.80
CA LEU A 606 -38.11 -0.69 5.37
C LEU A 606 -39.21 -0.32 6.37
N ASN A 607 -38.96 -0.46 7.67
CA ASN A 607 -39.94 -0.12 8.71
C ASN A 607 -40.17 1.40 8.80
N THR A 608 -39.14 2.23 8.66
CA THR A 608 -39.30 3.70 8.61
C THR A 608 -39.92 4.21 7.30
N GLY A 609 -39.93 3.39 6.25
CA GLY A 609 -40.60 3.68 4.98
C GLY A 609 -42.07 3.22 4.93
N ARG A 610 -42.56 2.53 5.97
CA ARG A 610 -43.92 1.99 6.09
C ARG A 610 -44.76 2.68 7.17
N ALA A 611 -44.34 3.85 7.69
CA ALA A 611 -45.22 4.63 8.56
C ALA A 611 -46.49 5.00 7.76
N PRO A 612 -47.70 4.60 8.18
CA PRO A 612 -48.92 5.00 7.52
C PRO A 612 -49.06 6.51 7.64
N VAL A 613 -49.49 7.15 6.55
CA VAL A 613 -50.22 8.41 6.64
C VAL A 613 -51.53 8.04 7.33
N GLU A 614 -51.59 8.18 8.66
CA GLU A 614 -52.89 8.28 9.34
C GLU A 614 -53.51 9.60 8.91
N GLY A 615 -54.30 9.52 7.85
CA GLY A 615 -55.46 10.37 7.66
C GLY A 615 -56.63 9.74 8.40
N ASP A 616 -57.11 10.44 9.42
CA ASP A 616 -58.50 10.54 9.89
C ASP A 616 -58.44 11.39 11.16
N SER A 617 -59.30 12.38 11.44
CA SER A 617 -60.63 12.65 10.93
C SER A 617 -61.02 14.10 11.27
N LEU A 618 -61.91 14.66 10.44
CA LEU A 618 -62.70 15.86 10.73
C LEU A 618 -63.54 15.67 12.01
N SER A 619 -63.58 16.66 12.91
CA SER A 619 -64.82 17.34 13.36
C SER A 619 -64.59 18.23 14.60
N ARG A 620 -65.13 19.46 14.48
CA ARG A 620 -65.29 20.57 15.45
C ARG A 620 -64.10 21.50 15.67
#